data_AF-A0A920BP08-F1
#
_entry.id   AF-A0A920BP08-F1
#
_cell.length_a   1.000
_cell.length_b   1.000
_cell.length_c   1.000
_cell.angle_alpha   90.00
_cell.angle_beta   90.00
_cell.angle_gamma   90.00
#
_symmetry.space_group_name_H-M   'P 1'
#
loop_
_entity.id
_entity.type
_entity.pdbx_description
1 polymer ?
#
loop_
_entity_poly.entity_id
_entity_poly.type
_entity_poly.pdbx_seq_one_letter_code
_entity_poly.pdbx_strand_id
1 'polypeptide(L)'
;MPCINICYKVPEDKAQDVEKTLMDHANFMKSTYVDGSEAIHPSHTYFTKAAELSNPMHPEEGTTGNIIFTINEIWNKPDDIQAHIERASKAPHFERFLAANLEFATMSIMGETLFELN
;
A
#
# COMPACT_ATOMS: atom_id res chain seq x y z
N MET A 1 -12.52 -0.77 13.20
CA MET A 1 -11.07 -0.58 13.44
C MET A 1 -10.55 0.35 12.39
N PRO A 2 -9.84 1.43 12.75
CA PRO A 2 -9.20 2.31 11.78
C PRO A 2 -8.28 1.53 10.85
N CYS A 3 -8.38 1.77 9.53
CA CYS A 3 -7.59 1.02 8.56
C CYS A 3 -7.20 1.86 7.34
N ILE A 4 -6.08 1.49 6.73
CA ILE A 4 -5.66 1.94 5.41
C ILE A 4 -5.60 0.69 4.53
N ASN A 5 -6.34 0.70 3.42
CA ASN A 5 -6.30 -0.35 2.41
C ASN A 5 -5.98 0.28 1.07
N ILE A 6 -4.86 -0.12 0.49
CA ILE A 6 -4.42 0.33 -0.83
C ILE A 6 -4.29 -0.89 -1.71
N CYS A 7 -4.92 -0.86 -2.88
CA CYS A 7 -4.81 -1.90 -3.90
C CYS A 7 -4.24 -1.28 -5.17
N TYR A 8 -3.18 -1.86 -5.70
CA TYR A 8 -2.56 -1.43 -6.95
C TYR A 8 -2.85 -2.45 -8.03
N LYS A 9 -3.22 -1.97 -9.21
CA LYS A 9 -3.25 -2.77 -10.45
C LYS A 9 -2.17 -2.22 -11.38
N VAL A 10 -1.10 -2.98 -11.58
CA VAL A 10 0.10 -2.51 -12.28
C VAL A 10 0.39 -3.42 -13.49
N PRO A 11 0.58 -2.89 -14.70
CA PRO A 11 1.10 -3.67 -15.82
C PRO A 11 2.44 -4.33 -15.48
N GLU A 12 2.66 -5.57 -15.96
CA GLU A 12 3.84 -6.36 -15.61
C GLU A 12 5.18 -5.65 -15.90
N ASP A 13 5.26 -4.88 -16.99
CA ASP A 13 6.45 -4.13 -17.39
C ASP A 13 6.80 -2.96 -16.44
N LYS A 14 5.83 -2.49 -15.64
CA LYS A 14 6.02 -1.47 -14.60
C LYS A 14 6.05 -2.04 -13.18
N ALA A 15 5.72 -3.32 -13.00
CA ALA A 15 5.53 -3.94 -11.69
C ALA A 15 6.80 -3.90 -10.81
N GLN A 16 7.99 -4.02 -11.41
CA GLN A 16 9.26 -4.00 -10.68
C GLN A 16 9.52 -2.65 -10.01
N ASP A 17 9.19 -1.54 -10.67
CA ASP A 17 9.40 -0.19 -10.13
C ASP A 17 8.41 0.13 -9.01
N VAL A 18 7.16 -0.31 -9.16
CA VAL A 18 6.15 -0.21 -8.09
C VAL A 18 6.55 -1.07 -6.90
N GLU A 19 6.93 -2.34 -7.11
CA GLU A 19 7.39 -3.23 -6.05
C GLU A 19 8.57 -2.64 -5.27
N LYS A 20 9.56 -2.09 -5.98
CA LYS A 20 10.68 -1.41 -5.33
C LYS A 20 10.20 -0.26 -4.45
N THR A 21 9.27 0.56 -4.94
CA THR A 21 8.72 1.70 -4.19
C THR A 21 7.97 1.24 -2.94
N LEU A 22 7.19 0.17 -3.04
CA LEU A 22 6.49 -0.43 -1.89
C LEU A 22 7.47 -1.04 -0.88
N MET A 23 8.54 -1.68 -1.35
CA MET A 23 9.58 -2.23 -0.49
C MET A 23 10.39 -1.14 0.22
N ASP A 24 10.70 -0.02 -0.45
CA ASP A 24 11.31 1.15 0.17
C ASP A 24 10.42 1.66 1.33
N HIS A 25 9.08 1.67 1.14
CA HIS A 25 8.13 2.05 2.19
C HIS A 25 8.05 1.04 3.33
N ALA A 26 7.97 -0.26 3.03
CA ALA A 26 7.98 -1.31 4.05
C ALA A 26 9.24 -1.26 4.91
N ASN A 27 10.41 -0.99 4.30
CA ASN A 27 11.67 -0.82 5.00
C ASN A 27 11.68 0.44 5.87
N PHE A 28 11.14 1.55 5.37
CA PHE A 28 10.98 2.78 6.15
C PHE A 28 10.09 2.55 7.39
N MET A 29 8.98 1.82 7.26
CA MET A 29 8.14 1.45 8.41
C MET A 29 8.91 0.62 9.43
N LYS A 30 9.66 -0.40 8.98
CA LYS A 30 10.50 -1.23 9.86
C LYS A 30 11.56 -0.44 10.60
N SER A 31 12.18 0.56 9.97
CA SER A 31 13.18 1.41 10.62
C SER A 31 12.57 2.47 11.55
N THR A 32 11.30 2.79 11.37
CA THR A 32 10.59 3.82 12.14
C THR A 32 9.92 3.26 13.38
N TYR A 33 9.27 2.10 13.24
CA TYR A 33 8.48 1.44 14.30
C TYR A 33 9.31 0.36 14.97
N VAL A 34 10.33 0.82 15.71
CA VAL A 34 11.23 -0.04 16.50
C VAL A 34 10.83 0.01 17.97
N ASP A 35 11.18 -1.04 18.73
CA ASP A 35 10.93 -1.08 20.18
C ASP A 35 11.56 0.13 20.89
N GLY A 36 10.76 0.82 21.70
CA GLY A 36 11.17 2.05 22.38
C GLY A 36 11.07 3.33 21.54
N SER A 37 10.62 3.25 20.29
CA SER A 37 10.25 4.41 19.48
C SER A 37 8.99 5.07 20.04
N GLU A 38 8.98 6.41 20.09
CA GLU A 38 7.75 7.18 20.36
C GLU A 38 6.83 7.26 19.13
N ALA A 39 7.24 6.72 17.98
CA ALA A 39 6.44 6.73 16.77
C ALA A 39 5.22 5.81 16.93
N ILE A 40 4.04 6.42 16.79
CA ILE A 40 2.77 5.70 16.71
C ILE A 40 2.81 4.78 15.49
N HIS A 41 2.52 3.50 15.70
CA HIS A 41 2.64 2.44 14.70
C HIS A 41 1.31 1.70 14.49
N PRO A 42 1.10 1.09 13.31
CA PRO A 42 -0.03 0.22 13.09
C PRO A 42 0.09 -1.04 13.95
N SER A 43 -1.05 -1.59 14.36
CA SER A 43 -1.11 -2.89 15.06
C SER A 43 -0.75 -4.05 14.13
N HIS A 44 -1.12 -3.94 12.85
CA HIS A 44 -0.83 -4.91 11.80
C HIS A 44 -0.56 -4.18 10.50
N THR A 45 0.41 -4.69 9.74
CA THR A 45 0.72 -4.22 8.39
C THR A 45 1.04 -5.41 7.51
N TYR A 46 0.40 -5.47 6.34
CA TYR A 46 0.64 -6.48 5.33
C TYR A 46 0.93 -5.82 3.99
N PHE A 47 2.00 -6.28 3.34
CA PHE A 47 2.30 -6.00 1.95
C PHE A 47 2.13 -7.31 1.18
N THR A 48 1.31 -7.30 0.12
CA THR A 48 1.09 -8.50 -0.68
C THR A 48 1.35 -8.24 -2.17
N LYS A 49 1.64 -9.32 -2.89
CA LYS A 49 1.87 -9.34 -4.33
C LYS A 49 1.22 -10.59 -4.91
N ALA A 50 0.46 -10.45 -5.99
CA ALA A 50 -0.12 -11.55 -6.74
C ALA A 50 -0.25 -11.18 -8.22
N ALA A 51 -0.24 -12.16 -9.13
CA ALA A 51 -0.70 -11.91 -10.48
C ALA A 51 -2.21 -11.68 -10.48
N GLU A 52 -2.71 -10.77 -11.32
CA GLU A 52 -4.15 -10.63 -11.52
C GLU A 52 -4.65 -11.81 -12.34
N LEU A 53 -5.51 -12.64 -11.73
CA LEU A 53 -6.19 -13.73 -12.42
C LEU A 53 -7.23 -13.18 -13.39
N SER A 54 -7.31 -13.76 -14.59
CA SER A 54 -8.39 -13.46 -15.55
C SER A 54 -9.77 -13.79 -14.97
N ASN A 55 -9.83 -14.86 -14.17
CA ASN A 55 -11.02 -15.31 -13.46
C ASN A 55 -10.64 -15.86 -12.07
N PRO A 56 -10.94 -15.15 -10.98
CA PRO A 56 -10.59 -15.61 -9.64
C PRO A 56 -11.26 -16.93 -9.21
N MET A 57 -12.38 -17.31 -9.84
CA MET A 57 -13.07 -18.57 -9.56
C MET A 57 -12.48 -19.75 -10.35
N HIS A 58 -11.67 -19.47 -11.37
CA HIS A 58 -11.03 -20.44 -12.27
C HIS A 58 -9.57 -20.03 -12.57
N PRO A 59 -8.65 -20.17 -11.59
CA PRO A 59 -7.26 -19.71 -11.72
C PRO A 59 -6.49 -20.34 -12.90
N GLU A 60 -6.92 -21.50 -13.36
CA GLU A 60 -6.39 -22.20 -14.52
C GLU A 60 -6.58 -21.44 -15.85
N GLU A 61 -7.51 -20.48 -15.90
CA GLU A 61 -7.76 -19.61 -17.06
C GLU A 61 -6.67 -18.55 -17.27
N GLY A 62 -5.65 -18.53 -16.40
CA GLY A 62 -4.47 -17.70 -16.54
C GLY A 62 -4.63 -16.30 -15.93
N THR A 63 -3.74 -15.40 -16.36
CA THR A 63 -3.57 -14.06 -15.80
C THR A 63 -3.78 -12.99 -16.85
N THR A 64 -4.10 -11.77 -16.43
CA THR A 64 -4.37 -10.64 -17.34
C THR A 64 -3.09 -9.95 -17.86
N GLY A 65 -1.93 -10.23 -17.25
CA GLY A 65 -0.69 -9.48 -17.48
C GLY A 65 -0.50 -8.27 -16.54
N ASN A 66 -1.39 -8.10 -15.56
CA ASN A 66 -1.18 -7.17 -14.45
C ASN A 66 -0.69 -7.91 -13.19
N ILE A 67 0.04 -7.19 -12.36
CA ILE A 67 0.39 -7.56 -10.99
C ILE A 67 -0.45 -6.72 -10.02
N ILE A 68 -1.07 -7.40 -9.06
CA ILE A 68 -1.77 -6.78 -7.95
C ILE A 68 -0.82 -6.66 -6.77
N PHE A 69 -0.75 -5.46 -6.20
CA PHE A 69 -0.12 -5.24 -4.90
C PHE A 69 -1.16 -4.75 -3.90
N THR A 70 -1.00 -5.09 -2.62
CA THR A 70 -1.80 -4.47 -1.56
C THR A 70 -0.94 -3.99 -0.41
N ILE A 71 -1.40 -2.91 0.22
CA ILE A 71 -0.96 -2.46 1.54
C ILE A 71 -2.20 -2.45 2.43
N ASN A 72 -2.16 -3.21 3.52
CA ASN A 72 -3.26 -3.29 4.48
C ASN A 72 -2.74 -3.00 5.87
N GLU A 73 -3.27 -1.96 6.50
CA GLU A 73 -2.85 -1.50 7.82
C GLU A 73 -4.04 -1.38 8.77
N ILE A 74 -3.85 -1.82 10.01
CA ILE A 74 -4.84 -1.71 11.08
C ILE A 74 -4.27 -0.82 12.18
N TRP A 75 -4.98 0.25 12.50
CA TRP A 75 -4.57 1.30 13.42
C TRP A 75 -5.42 1.31 14.70
N ASN A 76 -4.85 1.82 15.79
CA ASN A 76 -5.56 1.87 17.08
C ASN A 76 -6.59 3.02 17.09
N LYS A 77 -6.23 4.18 16.56
CA LYS A 77 -7.08 5.38 16.49
C LYS A 77 -7.00 6.05 15.11
N PRO A 78 -8.04 6.79 14.68
CA PRO A 78 -7.98 7.58 13.45
C PRO A 78 -6.85 8.62 13.44
N ASP A 79 -6.59 9.29 14.56
CA ASP A 79 -5.53 10.31 14.65
C ASP A 79 -4.12 9.74 14.38
N ASP A 80 -3.92 8.45 14.68
CA ASP A 80 -2.67 7.74 14.43
C ASP A 80 -2.35 7.66 12.92
N ILE A 81 -3.40 7.53 12.09
CA ILE A 81 -3.28 7.51 10.62
C ILE A 81 -2.76 8.86 10.12
N GLN A 82 -3.26 9.97 10.67
CA GLN A 82 -2.80 11.29 10.24
C GLN A 82 -1.32 11.52 10.60
N ALA A 83 -0.92 11.11 11.80
CA ALA A 83 0.48 11.17 12.23
C ALA A 83 1.40 10.28 11.36
N HIS A 84 0.88 9.14 10.90
CA HIS A 84 1.58 8.28 9.95
C HIS A 84 1.75 8.95 8.59
N ILE A 85 0.68 9.51 8.01
CA ILE A 85 0.71 10.18 6.71
C ILE A 85 1.70 11.35 6.72
N GLU A 86 1.71 12.18 7.77
CA GLU A 86 2.65 13.30 7.88
C GLU A 86 4.11 12.85 7.99
N ARG A 87 4.35 11.69 8.60
CA ARG A 87 5.70 11.11 8.65
C ARG A 87 6.10 10.51 7.31
N ALA A 88 5.18 9.79 6.67
CA ALA A 88 5.40 9.19 5.36
C ALA A 88 5.70 10.26 4.30
N SER A 89 5.07 11.44 4.38
CA SER A 89 5.33 12.56 3.45
C SER A 89 6.74 13.12 3.50
N LYS A 90 7.49 12.85 4.58
CA LYS A 90 8.88 13.27 4.77
C LYS A 90 9.87 12.17 4.36
N ALA A 91 9.41 10.99 3.95
CA ALA A 91 10.28 9.89 3.58
C ALA A 91 10.97 10.15 2.22
N PRO A 92 12.23 9.72 2.02
CA PRO A 92 12.97 9.99 0.77
C PRO A 92 12.32 9.45 -0.51
N HIS A 93 11.50 8.40 -0.39
CA HIS A 93 10.79 7.76 -1.50
C HIS A 93 9.36 8.26 -1.67
N PHE A 94 8.91 9.24 -0.88
CA PHE A 94 7.51 9.67 -0.84
C PHE A 94 6.97 10.12 -2.22
N GLU A 95 7.74 10.91 -2.97
CA GLU A 95 7.34 11.37 -4.31
C GLU A 95 7.04 10.19 -5.25
N ARG A 96 7.87 9.14 -5.23
CA ARG A 96 7.63 7.93 -6.04
C ARG A 96 6.43 7.13 -5.54
N PHE A 97 6.25 7.06 -4.22
CA PHE A 97 5.11 6.38 -3.61
C PHE A 97 3.80 7.08 -3.98
N LEU A 98 3.76 8.42 -3.91
CA LEU A 98 2.61 9.21 -4.32
C LEU A 98 2.33 9.06 -5.81
N ALA A 99 3.35 9.08 -6.67
CA ALA A 99 3.18 8.84 -8.10
C ALA A 99 2.56 7.46 -8.39
N ALA A 100 3.06 6.40 -7.74
CA ALA A 100 2.49 5.05 -7.88
C ALA A 100 1.03 4.99 -7.39
N ASN A 101 0.69 5.70 -6.31
CA ASN A 101 -0.68 5.78 -5.81
C ASN A 101 -1.62 6.45 -6.83
N LEU A 102 -1.18 7.58 -7.38
CA LEU A 102 -1.97 8.35 -8.34
C LEU A 102 -2.13 7.66 -9.70
N GLU A 103 -1.20 6.79 -10.07
CA GLU A 103 -1.24 6.10 -11.36
C GLU A 103 -1.95 4.74 -11.30
N PHE A 104 -1.76 3.97 -10.22
CA PHE A 104 -2.15 2.55 -10.19
C PHE A 104 -3.09 2.16 -9.06
N ALA A 105 -3.32 3.02 -8.07
CA ALA A 105 -3.91 2.60 -6.81
C ALA A 105 -5.35 3.04 -6.59
N THR A 106 -6.16 2.15 -6.05
CA THR A 106 -7.39 2.50 -5.35
C THR A 106 -7.14 2.46 -3.84
N MET A 107 -7.56 3.52 -3.15
CA MET A 107 -7.33 3.68 -1.71
C MET A 107 -8.64 3.84 -0.94
N SER A 108 -8.79 3.05 0.13
CA SER A 108 -9.83 3.21 1.14
C SER A 108 -9.21 3.41 2.51
N ILE A 109 -9.53 4.54 3.14
CA ILE A 109 -9.11 4.84 4.51
C ILE A 109 -10.38 4.90 5.36
N MET A 110 -10.38 4.23 6.51
CA MET A 110 -11.55 4.11 7.40
C MET A 110 -12.79 3.46 6.76
N GLY A 111 -12.66 2.79 5.61
CA GLY A 111 -13.81 2.28 4.85
C GLY A 111 -14.50 3.32 3.97
N GLU A 112 -13.98 4.55 3.92
CA GLU A 112 -14.36 5.56 2.93
C GLU A 112 -13.44 5.41 1.72
N THR A 113 -14.01 5.39 0.52
CA THR A 113 -13.22 5.50 -0.71
C THR A 113 -12.77 6.95 -0.82
N LEU A 114 -11.48 7.22 -0.57
CA LEU A 114 -10.97 8.58 -0.62
C LEU A 114 -10.63 9.03 -2.05
N PHE A 115 -10.40 8.10 -2.98
CA PHE A 115 -10.15 8.38 -4.39
C PHE A 115 -10.66 7.24 -5.29
N GLU A 116 -11.45 7.58 -6.33
CA GLU A 116 -11.67 6.76 -7.51
C GLU A 116 -10.78 7.30 -8.63
N LEU A 117 -9.86 6.48 -9.13
CA LEU A 117 -9.14 6.77 -10.37
C LEU A 117 -9.90 6.10 -11.50
N ASN A 118 -10.46 6.95 -12.38
CA ASN A 118 -11.21 6.56 -13.58
C ASN A 118 -10.29 5.98 -14.66
#